data_AF-A0A7V1HZ04-F1
#
_entry.id   AF-A0A7V1HZ04-F1
#
_cell.length_a   1.000
_cell.length_b   1.000
_cell.length_c   1.000
_cell.angle_alpha   90.00
_cell.angle_beta   90.00
_cell.angle_gamma   90.00
#
_symmetry.space_group_name_H-M   'P 1'
#
loop_
_entity.id
_entity.type
_entity.pdbx_description
1 polymer ?
#
loop_
_entity_poly.entity_id
_entity_poly.type
_entity_poly.pdbx_seq_one_letter_code
_entity_poly.pdbx_strand_id
1 'polypeptide(L)' 'MSQYLLIPRLEVKNANAQPAWWIIGPPPMTAYAGFAQALALSICENNDG' A
#
# COMPACT_ATOMS: atom_id res chain seq x y z
N MET A 1 4.05 23.19 7.12
CA MET A 1 3.05 22.54 7.99
C MET A 1 2.83 21.14 7.43
N SER A 2 3.11 20.10 8.20
CA SER A 2 3.02 18.72 7.73
C SER A 2 1.56 18.32 7.56
N GLN A 3 1.15 17.83 6.38
CA GLN A 3 -0.14 17.20 6.18
C GLN A 3 0.00 15.69 6.37
N TYR A 4 -0.85 15.11 7.22
CA TYR A 4 -0.89 13.67 7.48
C TYR A 4 -2.21 13.12 6.98
N LEU A 5 -2.14 12.01 6.24
CA LEU A 5 -3.29 11.24 5.78
C LEU A 5 -3.37 9.93 6.57
N LEU A 6 -4.54 9.63 7.13
CA LEU A 6 -4.77 8.39 7.87
C LEU A 6 -5.88 7.59 7.20
N ILE A 7 -5.59 6.33 6.87
CA ILE A 7 -6.55 5.40 6.25
C ILE A 7 -7.00 4.41 7.32
N PRO A 8 -8.20 4.58 7.91
CA PRO A 8 -8.63 3.72 9.00
C PRO A 8 -9.08 2.35 8.49
N ARG A 9 -8.66 1.28 9.19
CA ARG A 9 -9.22 -0.09 9.08
C ARG A 9 -9.30 -0.64 7.65
N LEU A 10 -8.19 -0.61 6.93
CA LEU A 10 -8.11 -1.20 5.60
C LEU A 10 -8.22 -2.74 5.67
N GLU A 11 -9.32 -3.29 5.17
CA GLU A 11 -9.47 -4.74 4.96
C GLU A 11 -8.86 -5.13 3.62
N VAL A 12 -7.91 -6.07 3.63
CA VAL A 12 -7.27 -6.58 2.42
C VAL A 12 -7.61 -8.05 2.25
N LYS A 13 -8.24 -8.39 1.13
CA LYS A 13 -8.61 -9.76 0.79
C LYS A 13 -7.52 -10.39 -0.06
N ASN A 14 -7.16 -11.65 0.23
CA ASN A 14 -6.20 -12.45 -0.54
C ASN A 14 -4.82 -11.78 -0.72
N ALA A 15 -4.30 -11.14 0.33
CA ALA A 15 -2.94 -10.62 0.30
C ALA A 15 -1.91 -11.76 0.15
N ASN A 16 -0.81 -11.50 -0.56
CA ASN A 16 0.26 -12.48 -0.71
C ASN A 16 0.88 -12.80 0.67
N ALA A 17 0.74 -14.06 1.11
CA ALA A 17 1.27 -14.55 2.38
C ALA A 17 2.69 -15.13 2.26
N GLN A 18 3.26 -15.23 1.05
CA GLN A 18 4.60 -15.79 0.82
C GLN A 18 5.55 -14.69 0.32
N PRO A 19 6.16 -13.91 1.23
CA PRO A 19 7.10 -12.85 0.85
C PRO A 19 8.43 -13.39 0.31
N ALA A 20 8.85 -14.59 0.72
CA ALA A 20 10.04 -15.30 0.25
C ALA A 20 9.76 -16.81 0.21
N TRP A 21 10.51 -17.57 -0.57
CA TRP A 21 10.23 -19.02 -0.76
C TRP A 21 10.31 -19.85 0.52
N TRP A 22 10.97 -19.34 1.56
CA TRP A 22 11.13 -19.99 2.87
C TRP A 22 10.27 -19.36 4.00
N ILE A 23 9.39 -18.40 3.69
CA ILE A 23 8.60 -17.67 4.70
C ILE A 23 7.12 -17.66 4.32
N ILE A 24 6.27 -18.02 5.29
CA ILE A 24 4.82 -17.81 5.23
C ILE A 24 4.47 -16.82 6.35
N GLY A 25 3.83 -15.71 6.01
CA GLY A 25 3.58 -14.64 6.96
C GLY A 25 2.96 -13.39 6.32
N PRO A 26 3.16 -12.20 6.92
CA PRO A 26 2.64 -10.96 6.35
C PRO A 26 3.30 -10.64 5.00
N PRO A 27 2.65 -9.80 4.17
CA PRO A 27 3.25 -9.28 2.94
C PRO A 27 4.60 -8.60 3.18
N PRO A 28 5.48 -8.54 2.18
CA PRO A 28 6.77 -7.88 2.32
C PRO A 28 6.59 -6.38 2.57
N MET A 29 7.51 -5.76 3.33
CA MET A 29 7.43 -4.33 3.66
C MET A 29 7.38 -3.42 2.42
N THR A 30 8.00 -3.86 1.33
CA THR A 30 7.97 -3.17 0.04
C THR A 30 6.57 -3.09 -0.58
N ALA A 31 5.68 -4.03 -0.29
CA ALA A 31 4.29 -3.98 -0.77
C ALA A 31 3.54 -2.78 -0.18
N TYR A 32 3.78 -2.45 1.10
CA TYR A 32 3.17 -1.27 1.74
C TYR A 32 3.71 0.04 1.18
N ALA A 33 5.02 0.11 0.90
CA ALA A 33 5.63 1.27 0.24
C ALA A 33 5.10 1.45 -1.19
N GLY A 34 5.01 0.36 -1.96
CA GLY A 34 4.44 0.38 -3.31
C GLY A 34 2.97 0.78 -3.33
N PHE A 35 2.18 0.34 -2.34
CA PHE A 35 0.80 0.81 -2.17
C PHE A 35 0.72 2.32 -1.94
N ALA A 36 1.54 2.89 -1.05
CA ALA A 36 1.57 4.33 -0.80
C ALA A 36 1.97 5.14 -2.04
N GLN A 37 2.95 4.66 -2.81
CA GLN A 37 3.37 5.27 -4.06
C GLN A 37 2.25 5.24 -5.11
N ALA A 38 1.62 4.08 -5.32
CA ALA A 38 0.54 3.92 -6.28
C ALA A 38 -0.67 4.80 -5.93
N LEU A 39 -1.00 4.90 -4.63
CA LEU A 39 -2.05 5.78 -4.14
C LEU A 39 -1.74 7.26 -4.46
N ALA A 40 -0.53 7.72 -4.16
CA ALA A 40 -0.12 9.08 -4.47
C ALA A 40 -0.21 9.41 -5.96
N LEU A 41 0.26 8.50 -6.83
CA LEU A 41 0.18 8.66 -8.28
C LEU A 41 -1.27 8.71 -8.78
N SER A 42 -2.13 7.82 -8.28
CA SER A 42 -3.55 7.81 -8.67
C SER A 42 -4.28 9.08 -8.26
N ILE A 43 -3.93 9.67 -7.11
CA ILE A 43 -4.53 10.94 -6.67
C ILE A 43 -4.05 12.08 -7.57
N CYS A 44 -2.76 12.17 -7.88
CA CYS A 44 -2.25 13.20 -8.79
C CYS A 44 -2.92 13.15 -10.16
N GLU A 45 -3.03 11.96 -10.77
CA GLU A 45 -3.66 11.78 -12.09
C GLU A 45 -5.11 12.27 -12.12
N ASN A 46 -5.88 12.06 -11.04
CA ASN A 46 -7.27 12.52 -10.97
C ASN A 46 -7.43 14.03 -10.76
N ASN A 47 -6.37 14.77 -10.38
CA ASN A 47 -6.44 16.22 -10.17
C ASN A 47 -6.11 17.03 -11.43
N ASP A 48 -5.59 16.39 -12.49
CA ASP A 48 -5.16 17.04 -13.72
C ASP A 48 -6.24 17.03 -14.83
N GLY A 49 -7.48 16.63 -14.51
CA GLY A 49 -8.63 16.51 -15.42
C GLY A 49 -9.74 17.52 -15.18
#